data_AF-A0A0H2RM07-F1
#
_entry.id   AF-A0A0H2RM07-F1
#
_cell.length_a   1.000
_cell.length_b   1.000
_cell.length_c   1.000
_cell.angle_alpha   90.00
_cell.angle_beta   90.00
_cell.angle_gamma   90.00
#
_symmetry.space_group_name_H-M   'P 1'
#
loop_
_entity.id
_entity.type
_entity.pdbx_description
1 polymer ?
#
loop_
_entity_poly.entity_id
_entity_poly.type
_entity_poly.pdbx_seq_one_letter_code
_entity_poly.pdbx_strand_id
1 'polypeptide(L)'
;MRLTLRNVVSVLAMITFSVPSFGIEITQPSGIVPWLQNEPNLIAWTFVNGDPSNFSVIINNQNMSVLNGNLVIVAIVKTSDREFNVSNVTLPESPGYRLTFADPLNSNEIFAQSAAFSILPP
;
A
#
# COMPACT_ATOMS: atom_id res chain seq x y z
N MET A 1 -63.25 23.73 18.10
CA MET A 1 -61.95 24.15 17.56
C MET A 1 -61.13 22.90 17.28
N ARG A 2 -60.97 22.51 16.01
CA ARG A 2 -60.16 21.35 15.60
C ARG A 2 -59.16 21.85 14.55
N LEU A 3 -57.89 21.99 14.92
CA LEU A 3 -56.79 22.17 13.97
C LEU A 3 -56.12 20.80 13.79
N THR A 4 -56.13 20.30 12.56
CA THR A 4 -55.43 19.06 12.17
C THR A 4 -53.95 19.35 11.95
N LEU A 5 -53.08 18.59 12.63
CA LEU A 5 -51.63 18.63 12.43
C LEU A 5 -51.27 18.19 11.01
N ARG A 6 -50.43 18.96 10.32
CA ARG A 6 -49.80 18.55 9.06
C ARG A 6 -48.50 17.81 9.39
N ASN A 7 -48.41 16.53 8.99
CA ASN A 7 -47.17 15.77 9.03
C ASN A 7 -46.14 16.41 8.09
N VAL A 8 -45.05 16.93 8.65
CA VAL A 8 -43.88 17.34 7.87
C VAL A 8 -42.95 16.13 7.80
N VAL A 9 -42.87 15.48 6.65
CA VAL A 9 -41.89 14.42 6.39
C VAL A 9 -40.58 15.08 5.99
N SER A 10 -39.61 15.09 6.90
CA SER A 10 -38.24 15.55 6.60
C SER A 10 -37.46 14.43 5.92
N VAL A 11 -37.04 14.63 4.68
CA VAL A 11 -36.11 13.74 3.98
C VAL A 11 -34.69 14.21 4.29
N LEU A 12 -33.92 13.39 5.02
CA LEU A 12 -32.50 13.61 5.24
C LEU A 12 -31.74 13.01 4.03
N ALA A 13 -31.18 13.86 3.17
CA ALA A 13 -30.33 13.42 2.06
C ALA A 13 -28.97 12.95 2.62
N MET A 14 -28.66 11.65 2.51
CA MET A 14 -27.32 11.15 2.77
C MET A 14 -26.44 11.42 1.55
N ILE A 15 -25.47 12.32 1.68
CA ILE A 15 -24.41 12.51 0.69
C ILE A 15 -23.43 11.35 0.87
N THR A 16 -23.40 10.39 -0.06
CA THR A 16 -22.38 9.34 -0.06
C THR A 16 -21.11 9.89 -0.68
N PHE A 17 -20.06 10.08 0.13
CA PHE A 17 -18.73 10.34 -0.38
C PHE A 17 -18.16 9.03 -0.92
N SER A 18 -17.90 8.95 -2.23
CA SER A 18 -17.06 7.88 -2.77
C SER A 18 -15.62 8.19 -2.34
N VAL A 19 -15.08 7.42 -1.40
CA VAL A 19 -13.63 7.39 -1.21
C VAL A 19 -13.04 6.74 -2.47
N PRO A 20 -12.06 7.36 -3.15
CA PRO A 20 -11.34 6.67 -4.20
C PRO A 20 -10.67 5.45 -3.58
N SER A 21 -11.09 4.25 -4.00
CA SER A 21 -10.35 3.02 -3.72
C SER A 21 -9.39 2.84 -4.88
N PHE A 22 -8.10 2.89 -4.61
CA PHE A 22 -7.09 2.55 -5.60
C PHE A 22 -7.18 1.05 -5.92
N GLY A 23 -7.02 0.70 -7.20
CA GLY A 23 -7.02 -0.68 -7.68
C GLY A 23 -5.61 -1.25 -7.88
N ILE A 24 -4.60 -0.53 -7.41
CA ILE A 24 -3.21 -0.99 -7.42
C ILE A 24 -3.01 -2.07 -6.35
N GLU A 25 -2.42 -3.21 -6.73
CA GLU A 25 -2.18 -4.34 -5.84
C GLU A 25 -0.75 -4.84 -5.96
N ILE A 26 -0.05 -4.99 -4.83
CA ILE A 26 1.30 -5.54 -4.79
C ILE A 26 1.22 -7.06 -4.86
N THR A 27 1.75 -7.65 -5.93
CA THR A 27 1.74 -9.10 -6.16
C THR A 27 3.02 -9.78 -5.69
N GLN A 28 4.16 -9.05 -5.69
CA GLN A 28 5.42 -9.51 -5.13
C GLN A 28 6.15 -8.40 -4.38
N PRO A 29 6.84 -8.72 -3.26
CA PRO A 29 6.97 -10.04 -2.63
C PRO A 29 5.67 -10.52 -1.96
N SER A 30 5.66 -11.80 -1.57
CA SER A 30 4.51 -12.44 -0.93
C SER A 30 4.95 -13.40 0.17
N GLY A 31 4.00 -13.92 0.94
CA GLY A 31 4.30 -14.96 1.95
C GLY A 31 4.84 -16.27 1.35
N ILE A 32 4.72 -16.47 0.03
CA ILE A 32 5.23 -17.64 -0.70
C ILE A 32 6.57 -17.33 -1.37
N VAL A 33 6.77 -16.10 -1.86
CA VAL A 33 8.00 -15.65 -2.52
C VAL A 33 8.71 -14.64 -1.62
N PRO A 34 9.66 -15.10 -0.78
CA PRO A 34 10.42 -14.23 0.11
C PRO A 34 11.45 -13.40 -0.68
N TRP A 35 12.04 -12.43 0.01
CA TRP A 35 13.28 -11.80 -0.46
C TRP A 35 14.50 -12.54 0.07
N LEU A 36 15.56 -12.59 -0.72
CA LEU A 36 16.86 -13.15 -0.34
C LEU A 36 17.87 -12.00 -0.18
N GLN A 37 18.66 -12.02 0.88
CA GLN A 37 19.74 -11.04 1.06
C GLN A 37 20.77 -11.13 -0.07
N ASN A 38 21.34 -10.00 -0.45
CA ASN A 38 22.40 -9.89 -1.47
C ASN A 38 22.01 -10.35 -2.89
N GLU A 39 20.76 -10.75 -3.11
CA GLU A 39 20.22 -11.13 -4.42
C GLU A 39 19.31 -10.04 -5.00
N PRO A 40 19.07 -10.04 -6.32
CA PRO A 40 17.99 -9.27 -6.93
C PRO A 40 16.62 -9.78 -6.45
N ASN A 41 15.81 -8.87 -5.93
CA ASN A 41 14.50 -9.15 -5.37
C ASN A 41 13.42 -8.40 -6.14
N LEU A 42 12.40 -9.13 -6.59
CA LEU A 42 11.34 -8.59 -7.42
C LEU A 42 10.30 -7.84 -6.58
N ILE A 43 9.92 -6.67 -7.07
CA ILE A 43 8.71 -5.94 -6.69
C ILE A 43 7.82 -5.89 -7.92
N ALA A 44 6.60 -6.38 -7.81
CA ALA A 44 5.64 -6.41 -8.90
C ALA A 44 4.25 -6.03 -8.42
N TRP A 45 3.45 -5.44 -9.32
CA TRP A 45 2.09 -5.00 -9.03
C TRP A 45 1.18 -5.03 -10.26
N THR A 46 -0.13 -5.04 -9.98
CA THR A 46 -1.19 -4.75 -10.96
C THR A 46 -1.76 -3.36 -10.69
N PHE A 47 -2.40 -2.76 -11.70
CA PHE A 47 -3.09 -1.47 -11.56
C PHE A 47 -4.25 -1.39 -12.57
N VAL A 48 -5.18 -0.48 -12.33
CA VAL A 48 -6.32 -0.20 -13.20
C VAL A 48 -6.29 1.25 -13.69
N ASN A 49 -7.08 1.53 -14.74
CA ASN A 49 -7.19 2.90 -15.24
C ASN A 49 -7.84 3.80 -14.19
N GLY A 50 -7.16 4.89 -13.83
CA GLY A 50 -7.58 5.81 -12.76
C GLY A 50 -6.68 5.77 -11.53
N ASP A 51 -5.78 4.78 -11.42
CA ASP A 51 -4.77 4.75 -10.36
C ASP A 51 -3.72 5.88 -10.50
N PRO A 52 -3.03 6.23 -9.41
CA PRO A 52 -1.96 7.23 -9.42
C PRO A 52 -0.89 6.88 -10.44
N SER A 53 -0.33 7.89 -11.09
CA SER A 53 0.71 7.69 -12.12
C SER A 53 2.06 7.29 -11.53
N ASN A 54 2.31 7.66 -10.27
CA ASN A 54 3.55 7.34 -9.56
C ASN A 54 3.28 7.05 -8.09
N PHE A 55 4.20 6.33 -7.46
CA PHE A 55 4.18 6.05 -6.03
C PHE A 55 5.60 5.95 -5.45
N SER A 56 5.70 6.10 -4.13
CA SER A 56 6.86 5.71 -3.34
C SER A 56 6.72 4.26 -2.88
N VAL A 57 7.83 3.52 -2.85
CA VAL A 57 7.91 2.19 -2.24
C VAL A 57 8.56 2.31 -0.88
N ILE A 58 7.81 1.91 0.14
CA ILE A 58 8.23 1.92 1.54
C ILE A 58 8.21 0.50 2.06
N ILE A 59 9.22 0.11 2.83
CA ILE A 59 9.23 -1.13 3.58
C ILE A 59 9.20 -0.84 5.08
N ASN A 60 8.48 -1.67 5.82
CA ASN A 60 8.54 -1.71 7.27
C ASN A 60 8.50 -3.15 7.77
N ASN A 61 8.77 -3.33 9.06
CA ASN A 61 8.59 -4.60 9.75
C ASN A 61 7.67 -4.41 10.95
N GLN A 62 6.80 -5.38 11.22
CA GLN A 62 5.91 -5.35 12.38
C GLN A 62 6.69 -5.37 13.72
N ASN A 63 7.91 -5.91 13.72
CA ASN A 63 8.82 -5.92 14.85
C ASN A 63 9.81 -4.74 14.77
N MET A 64 9.60 -3.74 15.62
CA MET A 64 10.44 -2.52 15.69
C MET A 64 11.89 -2.79 16.10
N SER A 65 12.19 -3.95 16.69
CA SER A 65 13.57 -4.37 16.99
C SER A 65 14.31 -4.90 15.77
N VAL A 66 13.58 -5.27 14.70
CA VAL A 66 14.16 -5.73 13.42
C VAL A 66 14.38 -4.54 12.50
N LEU A 67 13.35 -3.71 12.30
CA LEU A 67 13.44 -2.47 11.53
C LEU A 67 12.66 -1.38 12.25
N ASN A 68 13.37 -0.32 12.66
CA ASN A 68 12.74 0.77 13.39
C ASN A 68 12.10 1.76 12.41
N GLY A 69 10.79 1.66 12.25
CA GLY A 69 10.00 2.56 11.42
C GLY A 69 10.00 2.21 9.94
N ASN A 70 9.67 3.21 9.11
CA ASN A 70 9.54 3.08 7.67
C ASN A 70 10.86 3.39 6.98
N LEU A 71 11.27 2.53 6.04
CA LEU A 71 12.40 2.77 5.14
C LEU A 71 11.87 2.96 3.72
N VAL A 72 12.24 4.06 3.07
CA VAL A 72 11.91 4.29 1.65
C VAL A 72 12.91 3.52 0.78
N ILE A 73 12.41 2.61 -0.05
CA ILE A 73 13.21 1.83 -1.00
C ILE A 73 13.42 2.64 -2.29
N VAL A 74 12.34 3.21 -2.83
CA VAL A 74 12.36 4.10 -3.99
C VAL A 74 11.33 5.20 -3.79
N ALA A 75 11.70 6.46 -4.01
CA ALA A 75 10.80 7.59 -3.79
C ALA A 75 9.78 7.79 -4.92
N ILE A 76 10.13 7.49 -6.18
CA ILE A 76 9.25 7.71 -7.32
C ILE A 76 9.39 6.54 -8.30
N VAL A 77 8.33 5.75 -8.42
CA VAL A 77 8.18 4.67 -9.39
C VAL A 77 6.98 4.98 -10.26
N LYS A 78 7.06 4.76 -11.58
CA LYS A 78 5.91 4.93 -12.46
C LYS A 78 5.02 3.69 -12.36
N THR A 79 3.73 3.90 -12.13
CA THR A 79 2.77 2.80 -12.00
C THR A 79 2.70 1.93 -13.26
N SER A 80 2.96 2.51 -14.42
CA SER A 80 3.00 1.81 -15.70
C SER A 80 4.13 0.78 -15.85
N ASP A 81 5.18 0.86 -15.02
CA ASP A 81 6.36 -0.02 -15.14
C ASP A 81 6.05 -1.46 -14.70
N ARG A 82 5.02 -1.64 -13.84
CA ARG A 82 4.49 -2.91 -13.30
C ARG A 82 5.44 -3.73 -12.43
N GLU A 83 6.75 -3.60 -12.63
CA GLU A 83 7.74 -4.31 -11.83
C GLU A 83 9.11 -3.63 -11.88
N PHE A 84 9.93 -3.91 -10.87
CA PHE A 84 11.37 -3.66 -10.88
C PHE A 84 12.09 -4.56 -9.87
N ASN A 85 13.40 -4.71 -10.04
CA ASN A 85 14.24 -5.43 -9.09
C ASN A 85 14.93 -4.47 -8.12
N VAL A 86 14.93 -4.85 -6.85
CA VAL A 86 15.75 -4.24 -5.80
C VAL A 86 16.97 -5.14 -5.59
N SER A 87 18.16 -4.60 -5.80
CA SER A 87 19.42 -5.32 -5.57
C SER A 87 20.03 -4.93 -4.23
N ASN A 88 20.85 -5.81 -3.66
CA ASN A 88 21.59 -5.57 -2.42
C ASN A 88 20.68 -5.26 -1.22
N VAL A 89 19.66 -6.08 -0.98
CA VAL A 89 18.85 -5.98 0.24
C VAL A 89 19.72 -6.34 1.45
N THR A 90 20.09 -5.34 2.26
CA THR A 90 20.88 -5.50 3.49
C THR A 90 20.01 -5.49 4.76
N LEU A 91 18.70 -5.63 4.61
CA LEU A 91 17.76 -5.65 5.72
C LEU A 91 17.94 -6.93 6.54
N PRO A 92 17.79 -6.90 7.88
CA PRO A 92 17.98 -8.07 8.72
C PRO A 92 17.06 -9.23 8.33
N GLU A 93 17.56 -10.45 8.41
CA GLU A 93 16.77 -11.66 8.22
C GLU A 93 15.62 -11.73 9.25
N SER A 94 14.39 -11.78 8.76
CA SER A 94 13.21 -11.86 9.61
C SER A 94 11.93 -12.06 8.81
N PRO A 95 10.90 -12.68 9.38
CA PRO A 95 9.53 -12.55 8.88
C PRO A 95 8.94 -11.17 9.20
N GLY A 96 7.76 -10.89 8.66
CA GLY A 96 6.92 -9.76 9.07
C GLY A 96 7.21 -8.44 8.35
N TYR A 97 7.98 -8.48 7.26
CA TYR A 97 8.15 -7.34 6.38
C TYR A 97 6.89 -7.09 5.55
N ARG A 98 6.61 -5.83 5.26
CA ARG A 98 5.55 -5.41 4.34
C ARG A 98 6.03 -4.27 3.46
N LEU A 99 5.65 -4.32 2.19
CA LEU A 99 5.75 -3.18 1.29
C LEU A 99 4.48 -2.35 1.37
N THR A 100 4.67 -1.04 1.24
CA THR A 100 3.62 -0.04 1.17
C THR A 100 3.91 0.86 -0.02
N PHE A 101 2.95 0.97 -0.94
CA PHE A 101 2.96 1.98 -1.98
C PHE A 101 2.16 3.18 -1.50
N ALA A 102 2.77 4.36 -1.52
CA ALA A 102 2.19 5.58 -0.98
C ALA A 102 2.41 6.78 -1.91
N ASP A 103 1.69 7.87 -1.67
CA ASP A 103 1.89 9.13 -2.38
C ASP A 103 3.33 9.65 -2.14
N PRO A 104 4.09 9.99 -3.21
CA PRO A 104 5.46 10.49 -3.08
C PRO A 104 5.61 11.80 -2.30
N LEU A 105 4.56 12.60 -2.22
CA LEU A 105 4.50 13.88 -1.50
C LEU A 105 3.85 13.74 -0.12
N ASN A 106 3.10 12.66 0.11
CA ASN A 106 2.40 12.39 1.37
C ASN A 106 2.37 10.89 1.70
N SER A 107 3.35 10.42 2.47
CA SER A 107 3.45 9.00 2.85
C SER A 107 2.29 8.46 3.72
N ASN A 108 1.38 9.33 4.17
CA ASN A 108 0.17 8.90 4.88
C ASN A 108 -0.97 8.50 3.93
N GLU A 109 -0.88 8.89 2.66
CA GLU A 109 -1.81 8.48 1.62
C GLU A 109 -1.32 7.16 1.01
N ILE A 110 -1.93 6.07 1.43
CA ILE A 110 -1.53 4.72 1.04
C ILE A 110 -2.35 4.26 -0.15
N PHE A 111 -1.67 3.80 -1.19
CA PHE A 111 -2.28 3.26 -2.40
C PHE A 111 -2.42 1.74 -2.34
N ALA A 112 -1.40 1.04 -1.82
CA ALA A 112 -1.43 -0.42 -1.65
C ALA A 112 -0.50 -0.88 -0.53
N GLN A 113 -0.78 -2.07 0.01
CA GLN A 113 0.12 -2.77 0.93
C GLN A 113 0.21 -4.24 0.55
N SER A 114 1.41 -4.81 0.67
CA SER A 114 1.63 -6.23 0.39
C SER A 114 1.13 -7.12 1.54
N ALA A 115 0.98 -8.40 1.24
CA ALA A 115 1.02 -9.42 2.28
C ALA A 115 2.34 -9.36 3.07
N ALA A 116 2.35 -9.86 4.30
CA ALA A 116 3.59 -10.02 5.04
C ALA A 116 4.47 -11.07 4.35
N PHE A 117 5.77 -10.81 4.31
CA PHE A 117 6.77 -11.71 3.74
C PHE A 117 8.02 -11.75 4.63
N SER A 118 8.95 -12.64 4.28
CA SER A 118 10.20 -12.84 4.99
C SER A 118 11.39 -12.41 4.14
N ILE A 119 12.43 -11.94 4.81
CA ILE A 119 13.78 -11.82 4.24
C ILE A 119 14.61 -12.97 4.79
N LEU A 120 15.23 -13.74 3.90
CA LEU A 120 16.00 -14.94 4.17
C LEU A 120 17.47 -14.76 3.73
N PRO A 121 18.39 -15.62 4.20
CA PRO A 121 19.76 -15.66 3.68
C PRO A 121 19.78 -15.98 2.17
N PRO A 122 20.89 -15.66 1.46
CA PRO A 122 21.06 -15.96 0.04
C PRO A 122 20.95 -17.46 -0.30
#